data_AF-A0A0C2CUU4-F1
#
_entry.id   AF-A0A0C2CUU4-F1
#
_cell.length_a   1.000
_cell.length_b   1.000
_cell.length_c   1.000
_cell.angle_alpha   90.00
_cell.angle_beta   90.00
_cell.angle_gamma   90.00
#
_symmetry.space_group_name_H-M   'P 1'
#
loop_
_entity.id
_entity.type
_entity.pdbx_description
1 polymer ?
#
loop_
_entity_poly.entity_id
_entity_poly.type
_entity_poly.pdbx_seq_one_letter_code
_entity_poly.pdbx_strand_id
1 'polypeptide(L)'
;MVMGKDEQELDELIRSKPLLGIPFTVKDAIEVEGMVITCGIFSQRHNVASRTAEAVTRLKQAGGILLAITNVSEACLWTETSNGIYGRTNNPYDVRRSAGGSSGGEGALIGAAAGLIGVGCDVGGSIRIPAFMNGIFGMLTTPGVISIDGCIPPPKGYQRQMQRVGPMCRYAEDIPLLVKVMAGEEIDRLNLGSSVDHDNIRIFYMEGFCDMLVLPELSNDMKRALKRAVSHLEKKYDVDAVRINLPLFSHAIDIIASCFSGHGRPSELMLSIQRDKGPVDWRTELPKLLMGRSVHSPGGVFTAMFEKRSSAGENDASSVSELPA
;
A
#
# COMPACT_ATOMS: atom_id res chain seq x y z
N MET A 1 5.19 -34.20 -8.55
CA MET A 1 4.99 -35.59 -8.13
C MET A 1 6.23 -36.00 -7.33
N VAL A 2 6.16 -35.95 -5.99
CA VAL A 2 7.27 -36.37 -5.13
C VAL A 2 7.05 -37.86 -4.86
N MET A 3 7.64 -38.72 -5.69
CA MET A 3 7.62 -40.17 -5.49
C MET A 3 8.94 -40.58 -4.84
N GLY A 4 8.90 -41.10 -3.61
CA GLY A 4 10.05 -41.75 -2.96
C GLY A 4 10.70 -41.01 -1.78
N LYS A 5 10.09 -39.97 -1.21
CA LYS A 5 10.54 -39.41 0.07
C LYS A 5 9.94 -40.19 1.23
N ASP A 6 10.76 -40.47 2.25
CA ASP A 6 10.28 -40.96 3.54
C ASP A 6 9.26 -39.95 4.12
N GLU A 7 8.27 -40.42 4.87
CA GLU A 7 7.18 -39.61 5.44
C GLU A 7 7.75 -38.45 6.28
N GLN A 8 8.86 -38.70 6.98
CA GLN A 8 9.62 -37.70 7.74
C GLN A 8 10.23 -36.59 6.85
N GLU A 9 10.76 -36.94 5.68
CA GLU A 9 11.32 -35.95 4.75
C GLU A 9 10.24 -35.09 4.09
N LEU A 10 9.04 -35.65 3.91
CA LEU A 10 7.89 -34.89 3.42
C LEU A 10 7.39 -33.91 4.48
N ASP A 11 7.27 -34.36 5.73
CA ASP A 11 6.86 -33.50 6.85
C ASP A 11 7.86 -32.36 7.08
N GLU A 12 9.16 -32.64 7.01
CA GLU A 12 10.20 -31.62 7.11
C GLU A 12 10.14 -30.62 5.94
N LEU A 13 9.84 -31.10 4.73
CA LEU A 13 9.64 -30.24 3.57
C LEU A 13 8.43 -29.32 3.73
N ILE A 14 7.29 -29.84 4.20
CA ILE A 14 6.07 -29.04 4.44
C ILE A 14 6.34 -27.97 5.51
N ARG A 15 7.02 -28.35 6.60
CA ARG A 15 7.35 -27.43 7.69
C ARG A 15 8.32 -26.31 7.26
N SER A 16 9.32 -26.65 6.44
CA SER A 16 10.33 -25.69 5.97
C SER A 16 9.87 -24.85 4.78
N LYS A 17 8.92 -25.36 3.98
CA LYS A 17 8.38 -24.69 2.79
C LYS A 17 6.86 -24.59 2.84
N PRO A 18 6.31 -23.76 3.74
CA PRO A 18 4.86 -23.67 3.92
C PRO A 18 4.13 -23.03 2.73
N LEU A 19 4.85 -22.47 1.75
CA LEU A 19 4.32 -21.92 0.51
C LEU A 19 4.78 -22.73 -0.72
N LEU A 20 5.18 -24.00 -0.54
CA LEU A 20 5.67 -24.82 -1.65
C LEU A 20 4.67 -24.89 -2.81
N GLY A 21 5.08 -24.37 -3.96
CA GLY A 21 4.25 -24.40 -5.18
C GLY A 21 3.18 -23.31 -5.23
N ILE A 22 3.12 -22.45 -4.22
CA ILE A 22 2.12 -21.38 -4.12
C ILE A 22 2.58 -20.17 -4.94
N PRO A 23 1.82 -19.74 -5.96
CA PRO A 23 2.18 -18.57 -6.75
C PRO A 23 1.95 -17.27 -5.98
N PHE A 24 2.85 -16.31 -6.15
CA PHE A 24 2.68 -14.96 -5.63
C PHE A 24 3.15 -13.89 -6.62
N THR A 25 2.67 -12.67 -6.43
CA THR A 25 3.03 -11.48 -7.20
C THR A 25 3.59 -10.40 -6.30
N VAL A 26 4.38 -9.50 -6.90
CA VAL A 26 5.05 -8.41 -6.17
C VAL A 26 4.77 -7.08 -6.86
N LYS A 27 4.37 -6.09 -6.08
CA LYS A 27 4.17 -4.72 -6.54
C LYS A 27 5.43 -4.16 -7.19
N ASP A 28 5.28 -3.42 -8.29
CA ASP A 28 6.34 -2.69 -9.01
C ASP A 28 6.89 -1.49 -8.22
N ALA A 29 7.26 -1.72 -6.97
CA ALA A 29 7.87 -0.78 -6.02
C ALA A 29 8.68 -1.53 -4.95
N ILE A 30 8.90 -2.84 -5.14
CA ILE A 30 9.60 -3.72 -4.23
C ILE A 30 10.64 -4.48 -5.07
N GLU A 31 11.91 -4.35 -4.70
CA GLU A 31 13.03 -4.89 -5.47
C GLU A 31 12.97 -6.41 -5.61
N VAL A 32 13.16 -6.91 -6.84
CA VAL A 32 13.32 -8.32 -7.15
C VAL A 32 14.46 -8.47 -8.15
N GLU A 33 15.50 -9.20 -7.76
CA GLU A 33 16.71 -9.36 -8.58
C GLU A 33 16.39 -9.87 -9.99
N GLY A 34 16.95 -9.22 -11.00
CA GLY A 34 16.77 -9.57 -12.40
C GLY A 34 15.42 -9.14 -13.00
N MET A 35 14.51 -8.57 -12.22
CA MET A 35 13.25 -8.01 -12.70
C MET A 35 13.35 -6.49 -12.87
N VAL A 36 12.57 -5.96 -13.81
CA VAL A 36 12.44 -4.52 -14.00
C VAL A 36 11.53 -3.96 -12.91
N ILE A 37 12.05 -3.01 -12.11
CA ILE A 37 11.32 -2.34 -11.03
C ILE A 37 11.35 -0.82 -11.27
N THR A 38 10.19 -0.25 -11.57
CA THR A 38 10.04 1.11 -12.10
C THR A 38 9.40 2.09 -11.13
N CYS A 39 8.63 1.63 -10.13
CA CYS A 39 7.76 2.49 -9.32
C CYS A 39 6.76 3.32 -10.16
N GLY A 40 6.44 2.86 -11.37
CA GLY A 40 5.64 3.62 -12.34
C GLY A 40 6.33 4.91 -12.82
N ILE A 41 7.62 5.10 -12.57
CA ILE A 41 8.39 6.30 -12.96
C ILE A 41 9.00 6.06 -14.34
N PHE A 42 8.58 6.83 -15.34
CA PHE A 42 8.96 6.60 -16.74
C PHE A 42 10.48 6.55 -17.01
N SER A 43 11.29 7.31 -16.26
CA SER A 43 12.75 7.28 -16.37
C SER A 43 13.38 5.96 -15.88
N GLN A 44 12.66 5.20 -15.04
CA GLN A 44 13.06 3.93 -14.45
C GLN A 44 12.55 2.71 -15.23
N ARG A 45 11.90 2.89 -16.39
CA ARG A 45 11.29 1.80 -17.20
C ARG A 45 12.25 0.67 -17.66
N HIS A 46 13.56 0.88 -17.51
CA HIS A 46 14.61 -0.11 -17.82
C HIS A 46 15.49 -0.42 -16.60
N ASN A 47 15.06 -0.03 -15.40
CA ASN A 47 15.78 -0.25 -14.16
C ASN A 47 15.60 -1.71 -13.72
N VAL A 48 16.61 -2.54 -13.98
CA VAL A 48 16.65 -3.92 -13.50
C VAL A 48 17.21 -3.92 -12.08
N ALA A 49 16.46 -4.44 -11.11
CA ALA A 49 16.92 -4.49 -9.73
C ALA A 49 18.08 -5.49 -9.58
N SER A 50 19.10 -5.07 -8.84
CA SER A 50 20.33 -5.87 -8.60
C SER A 50 20.23 -6.77 -7.37
N ARG A 51 19.11 -6.70 -6.64
CA ARG A 51 18.88 -7.47 -5.41
C ARG A 51 17.39 -7.75 -5.23
N THR A 52 17.08 -8.71 -4.38
CA THR A 52 15.71 -9.04 -3.98
C THR A 52 15.44 -8.54 -2.57
N ALA A 53 14.33 -7.83 -2.39
CA ALA A 53 13.83 -7.37 -1.10
C ALA A 53 13.71 -8.54 -0.10
N GLU A 54 14.00 -8.28 1.17
CA GLU A 54 14.02 -9.33 2.20
C GLU A 54 12.68 -10.09 2.31
N ALA A 55 11.55 -9.38 2.32
CA ALA A 55 10.23 -10.01 2.39
C ALA A 55 9.95 -10.95 1.19
N VAL A 56 10.42 -10.58 -0.01
CA VAL A 56 10.29 -11.40 -1.22
C VAL A 56 11.23 -12.61 -1.16
N THR A 57 12.46 -12.41 -0.66
CA THR A 57 13.43 -13.50 -0.44
C THR A 57 12.85 -14.57 0.48
N ARG A 58 12.21 -14.17 1.60
CA ARG A 58 11.56 -15.08 2.55
C ARG A 58 10.41 -15.87 1.91
N LEU A 59 9.58 -15.22 1.09
CA LEU A 59 8.50 -15.91 0.35
C LEU A 59 9.06 -16.96 -0.63
N LYS A 60 10.13 -16.64 -1.36
CA LYS A 60 10.81 -17.60 -2.26
C LYS A 60 11.42 -18.77 -1.47
N GLN A 61 12.06 -18.49 -0.33
CA GLN A 61 12.65 -19.52 0.54
C GLN A 61 11.59 -20.46 1.13
N ALA A 62 10.41 -19.93 1.47
CA ALA A 62 9.25 -20.71 1.90
C ALA A 62 8.62 -21.56 0.78
N GLY A 63 9.18 -21.55 -0.44
CA GLY A 63 8.73 -22.35 -1.57
C GLY A 63 7.75 -21.66 -2.51
N GLY A 64 7.48 -20.36 -2.28
CA GLY A 64 6.62 -19.55 -3.12
C GLY A 64 7.21 -19.31 -4.52
N ILE A 65 6.35 -19.25 -5.52
CA ILE A 65 6.73 -19.05 -6.93
C ILE A 65 6.34 -17.64 -7.36
N LEU A 66 7.32 -16.78 -7.61
CA LEU A 66 7.06 -15.44 -8.14
C LEU A 66 6.57 -15.54 -9.59
N LEU A 67 5.37 -15.06 -9.86
CA LEU A 67 4.78 -15.08 -11.21
C LEU A 67 5.01 -13.79 -11.99
N ALA A 68 4.87 -12.64 -11.34
CA ALA A 68 4.86 -11.35 -12.02
C ALA A 68 5.17 -10.18 -11.08
N ILE A 69 5.59 -9.08 -11.70
CA ILE A 69 5.62 -7.75 -11.11
C ILE A 69 4.34 -7.01 -11.49
N THR A 70 3.62 -6.43 -10.53
CA THR A 70 2.30 -5.83 -10.76
C THR A 70 2.33 -4.31 -10.82
N ASN A 71 1.45 -3.75 -11.66
CA ASN A 71 1.41 -2.32 -11.95
C ASN A 71 1.10 -1.45 -10.70
N VAL A 72 1.62 -0.22 -10.71
CA VAL A 72 1.50 0.75 -9.62
C VAL A 72 1.04 2.13 -10.09
N SER A 73 0.59 2.97 -9.15
CA SER A 73 0.50 4.41 -9.43
C SER A 73 1.88 4.98 -9.69
N GLU A 74 1.96 6.02 -10.53
CA GLU A 74 3.19 6.75 -10.73
C GLU A 74 3.82 7.23 -9.41
N ALA A 75 5.09 6.87 -9.20
CA ALA A 75 5.86 7.07 -7.97
C ALA A 75 5.17 6.53 -6.69
N CYS A 76 4.16 5.67 -6.81
CA CYS A 76 3.30 5.20 -5.72
C CYS A 76 2.52 6.30 -4.97
N LEU A 77 2.40 7.50 -5.52
CA LEU A 77 1.88 8.71 -4.86
C LEU A 77 0.43 9.05 -5.24
N TRP A 78 -0.38 8.05 -5.58
CA TRP A 78 -1.78 8.27 -5.93
C TRP A 78 -2.67 7.09 -5.53
N THR A 79 -3.96 7.35 -5.33
CA THR A 79 -4.95 6.34 -4.92
C THR A 79 -5.54 5.55 -6.09
N GLU A 80 -5.12 5.84 -7.33
CA GLU A 80 -5.45 5.08 -8.54
C GLU A 80 -4.16 4.57 -9.19
N THR A 81 -4.16 3.32 -9.62
CA THR A 81 -3.04 2.70 -10.34
C THR A 81 -3.05 3.11 -11.81
N SER A 82 -2.32 4.18 -12.11
CA SER A 82 -2.03 4.66 -13.47
C SER A 82 -0.63 5.28 -13.51
N ASN A 83 0.11 4.98 -14.58
CA ASN A 83 1.40 5.61 -14.89
C ASN A 83 1.64 5.61 -16.41
N GLY A 84 2.63 6.37 -16.87
CA GLY A 84 2.93 6.48 -18.31
C GLY A 84 3.78 5.36 -18.91
N ILE A 85 4.10 4.30 -18.15
CA ILE A 85 4.80 3.12 -18.68
C ILE A 85 3.78 2.07 -19.13
N TYR A 86 2.90 1.66 -18.22
CA TYR A 86 1.96 0.55 -18.41
C TYR A 86 0.51 1.01 -18.58
N GLY A 87 0.23 2.29 -18.37
CA GLY A 87 -1.12 2.83 -18.40
C GLY A 87 -1.90 2.55 -17.11
N ARG A 88 -3.24 2.52 -17.23
CA ARG A 88 -4.15 2.36 -16.09
C ARG A 88 -4.53 0.89 -15.87
N THR A 89 -4.45 0.45 -14.61
CA THR A 89 -5.07 -0.81 -14.19
C THR A 89 -6.56 -0.59 -13.91
N ASN A 90 -7.41 -1.41 -14.53
CA ASN A 90 -8.85 -1.33 -14.36
C ASN A 90 -9.33 -2.32 -13.29
N ASN A 91 -10.44 -1.99 -12.63
CA ASN A 91 -11.08 -2.86 -11.66
C ASN A 91 -11.74 -4.08 -12.36
N PRO A 92 -11.54 -5.32 -11.88
CA PRO A 92 -12.09 -6.51 -12.52
C PRO A 92 -13.61 -6.65 -12.39
N TYR A 93 -14.24 -5.97 -11.42
CA TYR A 93 -15.70 -5.97 -11.27
C TYR A 93 -16.39 -4.99 -12.23
N ASP A 94 -15.70 -3.91 -12.63
CA ASP A 94 -16.18 -2.94 -13.62
C ASP A 94 -14.98 -2.19 -14.21
N VAL A 95 -14.64 -2.46 -15.47
CA VAL A 95 -13.43 -1.91 -16.12
C VAL A 95 -13.44 -0.39 -16.30
N ARG A 96 -14.58 0.27 -16.04
CA ARG A 96 -14.71 1.73 -16.03
C ARG A 96 -14.28 2.34 -14.69
N ARG A 97 -14.09 1.54 -13.65
CA ARG A 97 -13.75 1.96 -12.28
C ARG A 97 -12.27 1.75 -11.99
N SER A 98 -11.77 2.54 -11.03
CA SER A 98 -10.42 2.41 -10.52
C SER A 98 -10.24 1.09 -9.75
N ALA A 99 -9.08 0.47 -9.94
CA ALA A 99 -8.62 -0.65 -9.09
C ALA A 99 -8.08 -0.18 -7.73
N GLY A 100 -8.13 1.12 -7.43
CA GLY A 100 -7.45 1.68 -6.27
C GLY A 100 -5.94 1.71 -6.46
N GLY A 101 -5.21 2.12 -5.42
CA GLY A 101 -3.78 2.35 -5.53
C GLY A 101 -3.11 2.69 -4.20
N SER A 102 -1.78 2.66 -4.12
CA SER A 102 -0.90 2.42 -5.27
C SER A 102 -0.64 0.95 -5.64
N SER A 103 -1.11 -0.02 -4.85
CA SER A 103 -0.98 -1.47 -5.14
C SER A 103 -2.19 -2.02 -5.93
N GLY A 104 -2.75 -1.24 -6.86
CA GLY A 104 -3.94 -1.64 -7.63
C GLY A 104 -3.70 -2.79 -8.60
N GLY A 105 -2.46 -3.01 -9.06
CA GLY A 105 -2.08 -4.21 -9.81
C GLY A 105 -2.32 -5.49 -9.03
N GLU A 106 -1.83 -5.57 -7.78
CA GLU A 106 -2.12 -6.67 -6.86
C GLU A 106 -3.62 -6.81 -6.60
N GLY A 107 -4.29 -5.70 -6.27
CA GLY A 107 -5.72 -5.66 -6.00
C GLY A 107 -6.55 -6.25 -7.14
N ALA A 108 -6.31 -5.78 -8.36
CA ALA A 108 -7.05 -6.22 -9.54
C ALA A 108 -6.76 -7.68 -9.90
N LEU A 109 -5.49 -8.12 -9.82
CA LEU A 109 -5.12 -9.48 -10.19
C LEU A 109 -5.75 -10.52 -9.24
N ILE A 110 -5.68 -10.28 -7.93
CA ILE A 110 -6.28 -11.16 -6.93
C ILE A 110 -7.81 -11.09 -6.99
N GLY A 111 -8.39 -9.89 -7.16
CA GLY A 111 -9.83 -9.71 -7.34
C GLY A 111 -10.38 -10.46 -8.56
N ALA A 112 -9.60 -10.50 -9.65
CA ALA A 112 -9.93 -11.23 -10.88
C ALA A 112 -9.75 -12.76 -10.78
N ALA A 113 -9.29 -13.30 -9.64
CA ALA A 113 -8.88 -14.70 -9.48
C ALA A 113 -7.68 -15.11 -10.34
N ALA A 114 -6.90 -14.14 -10.82
CA ALA A 114 -5.70 -14.37 -11.62
C ALA A 114 -4.40 -14.33 -10.80
N GLY A 115 -4.50 -14.02 -9.50
CA GLY A 115 -3.42 -14.06 -8.53
C GLY A 115 -3.93 -14.62 -7.21
N LEU A 116 -3.06 -15.33 -6.48
CA LEU A 116 -3.42 -15.97 -5.22
C LEU A 116 -2.98 -15.13 -4.02
N ILE A 117 -1.71 -14.70 -4.04
CA ILE A 117 -1.08 -13.88 -3.01
C ILE A 117 -0.34 -12.74 -3.69
N GLY A 118 -0.44 -11.55 -3.12
CA GLY A 118 0.26 -10.36 -3.55
C GLY A 118 1.10 -9.74 -2.43
N VAL A 119 2.19 -9.08 -2.81
CA VAL A 119 3.03 -8.30 -1.90
C VAL A 119 2.90 -6.82 -2.25
N GLY A 120 2.23 -6.07 -1.38
CA GLY A 120 2.04 -4.63 -1.52
C GLY A 120 2.93 -3.82 -0.57
N CYS A 121 2.90 -2.50 -0.75
CA CYS A 121 3.44 -1.55 0.23
C CYS A 121 2.46 -0.40 0.48
N ASP A 122 2.45 0.13 1.71
CA ASP A 122 1.45 1.07 2.22
C ASP A 122 2.07 2.11 3.18
N VAL A 123 1.87 3.40 2.85
CA VAL A 123 2.15 4.55 3.72
C VAL A 123 0.85 5.21 4.18
N GLY A 124 -0.09 5.39 3.25
CA GLY A 124 -1.33 6.15 3.45
C GLY A 124 -2.61 5.43 3.02
N GLY A 125 -2.53 4.11 2.78
CA GLY A 125 -3.64 3.27 2.35
C GLY A 125 -3.32 2.34 1.18
N SER A 126 -2.11 2.34 0.64
CA SER A 126 -1.81 1.68 -0.64
C SER A 126 -1.93 0.16 -0.67
N ILE A 127 -2.11 -0.53 0.46
CA ILE A 127 -2.54 -1.94 0.52
C ILE A 127 -4.06 -1.99 0.72
N ARG A 128 -4.57 -1.19 1.67
CA ARG A 128 -5.97 -1.24 2.13
C ARG A 128 -6.97 -0.70 1.11
N ILE A 129 -6.63 0.37 0.39
CA ILE A 129 -7.45 1.01 -0.65
C ILE A 129 -7.68 0.04 -1.82
N PRO A 130 -6.65 -0.51 -2.48
CA PRO A 130 -6.88 -1.48 -3.55
C PRO A 130 -7.51 -2.78 -3.04
N ALA A 131 -7.24 -3.20 -1.79
CA ALA A 131 -7.95 -4.34 -1.22
C ALA A 131 -9.46 -4.10 -1.12
N PHE A 132 -9.85 -2.94 -0.57
CA PHE A 132 -11.25 -2.51 -0.48
C PHE A 132 -11.92 -2.41 -1.87
N MET A 133 -11.27 -1.76 -2.83
CA MET A 133 -11.85 -1.53 -4.16
C MET A 133 -12.02 -2.82 -4.99
N ASN A 134 -11.22 -3.85 -4.73
CA ASN A 134 -11.26 -5.12 -5.47
C ASN A 134 -11.79 -6.29 -4.63
N GLY A 135 -12.43 -6.03 -3.48
CA GLY A 135 -13.10 -7.08 -2.70
C GLY A 135 -12.17 -8.19 -2.18
N ILE A 136 -10.94 -7.83 -1.83
CA ILE A 136 -9.93 -8.76 -1.26
C ILE A 136 -9.47 -8.27 0.11
N PHE A 137 -8.62 -9.06 0.78
CA PHE A 137 -7.98 -8.67 2.03
C PHE A 137 -6.57 -8.15 1.79
N GLY A 138 -6.16 -7.19 2.61
CA GLY A 138 -4.80 -6.65 2.63
C GLY A 138 -4.45 -6.18 4.03
N MET A 139 -3.26 -6.55 4.51
CA MET A 139 -2.83 -6.25 5.88
C MET A 139 -1.74 -5.20 5.91
N LEU A 140 -2.00 -4.08 6.60
CA LEU A 140 -0.99 -3.14 7.05
C LEU A 140 -0.48 -3.59 8.42
N THR A 141 0.75 -4.10 8.49
CA THR A 141 1.33 -4.61 9.73
C THR A 141 1.85 -3.50 10.65
N THR A 142 2.02 -3.85 11.92
CA THR A 142 2.71 -3.03 12.92
C THR A 142 4.13 -2.64 12.45
N PRO A 143 4.62 -1.41 12.71
CA PRO A 143 5.98 -1.00 12.36
C PRO A 143 7.06 -1.98 12.81
N GLY A 144 7.95 -2.32 11.87
CA GLY A 144 9.10 -3.18 12.09
C GLY A 144 8.83 -4.67 12.04
N VAL A 145 7.58 -5.12 11.89
CA VAL A 145 7.26 -6.56 11.79
C VAL A 145 7.73 -7.16 10.47
N ILE A 146 7.41 -6.48 9.35
CA ILE A 146 7.88 -6.90 8.03
C ILE A 146 8.90 -5.87 7.56
N SER A 147 10.07 -6.36 7.14
CA SER A 147 11.14 -5.53 6.61
C SER A 147 10.65 -4.72 5.41
N ILE A 148 10.93 -3.41 5.44
CA ILE A 148 10.66 -2.48 4.34
C ILE A 148 11.85 -2.38 3.38
N ASP A 149 12.85 -3.24 3.56
CA ASP A 149 13.98 -3.35 2.65
C ASP A 149 13.51 -3.58 1.21
N GLY A 150 14.18 -2.92 0.26
CA GLY A 150 13.87 -3.01 -1.15
C GLY A 150 12.62 -2.25 -1.58
N CYS A 151 11.97 -1.48 -0.70
CA CYS A 151 10.94 -0.53 -1.13
C CYS A 151 11.55 0.63 -1.93
N ILE A 152 10.96 0.94 -3.08
CA ILE A 152 11.33 2.05 -3.95
C ILE A 152 10.15 3.01 -4.12
N PRO A 153 10.35 4.33 -3.94
CA PRO A 153 11.58 4.95 -3.42
C PRO A 153 11.82 4.60 -1.95
N PRO A 154 13.09 4.63 -1.48
CA PRO A 154 13.41 4.31 -0.10
C PRO A 154 12.80 5.35 0.84
N PRO A 155 12.11 4.93 1.91
CA PRO A 155 11.45 5.85 2.83
C PRO A 155 12.46 6.71 3.59
N LYS A 156 12.18 8.02 3.69
CA LYS A 156 13.04 9.00 4.36
C LYS A 156 12.42 9.53 5.65
N GLY A 157 13.26 9.74 6.66
CA GLY A 157 12.86 10.21 8.00
C GLY A 157 11.63 9.53 8.58
N TYR A 158 10.59 10.31 8.88
CA TYR A 158 9.38 9.79 9.54
C TYR A 158 8.59 8.82 8.64
N GLN A 159 8.75 8.87 7.31
CA GLN A 159 8.14 7.88 6.42
C GLN A 159 8.60 6.45 6.73
N ARG A 160 9.79 6.26 7.32
CA ARG A 160 10.23 4.92 7.78
C ARG A 160 9.32 4.35 8.87
N GLN A 161 8.72 5.22 9.68
CA GLN A 161 7.75 4.83 10.69
C GLN A 161 6.35 4.61 10.11
N MET A 162 6.07 5.03 8.87
CA MET A 162 4.76 4.88 8.24
C MET A 162 4.72 3.76 7.20
N GLN A 163 5.76 3.66 6.36
CA GLN A 163 5.86 2.70 5.28
C GLN A 163 5.81 1.28 5.81
N ARG A 164 5.00 0.44 5.16
CA ARG A 164 4.92 -1.00 5.43
C ARG A 164 4.97 -1.77 4.13
N VAL A 165 5.49 -2.98 4.23
CA VAL A 165 5.27 -4.07 3.28
C VAL A 165 4.26 -5.02 3.91
N GLY A 166 3.33 -5.54 3.13
CA GLY A 166 2.30 -6.43 3.66
C GLY A 166 1.63 -7.30 2.61
N PRO A 167 1.01 -8.41 3.04
CA PRO A 167 0.34 -9.33 2.15
C PRO A 167 -1.03 -8.82 1.70
N MET A 168 -1.41 -9.25 0.50
CA MET A 168 -2.73 -9.11 -0.09
C MET A 168 -3.19 -10.50 -0.54
N CYS A 169 -4.44 -10.88 -0.26
CA CYS A 169 -4.95 -12.23 -0.53
C CYS A 169 -6.48 -12.24 -0.59
N ARG A 170 -7.06 -13.33 -1.11
CA ARG A 170 -8.52 -13.48 -1.25
C ARG A 170 -9.21 -13.83 0.07
N TYR A 171 -8.53 -14.56 0.95
CA TYR A 171 -9.12 -15.03 2.20
C TYR A 171 -8.32 -14.48 3.39
N ALA A 172 -9.03 -13.99 4.40
CA ALA A 172 -8.41 -13.45 5.61
C ALA A 172 -7.59 -14.49 6.38
N GLU A 173 -7.95 -15.77 6.28
CA GLU A 173 -7.27 -16.90 6.91
C GLU A 173 -5.85 -17.14 6.37
N ASP A 174 -5.53 -16.62 5.18
CA ASP A 174 -4.17 -16.69 4.63
C ASP A 174 -3.21 -15.68 5.27
N ILE A 175 -3.73 -14.56 5.79
CA ILE A 175 -2.91 -13.45 6.32
C ILE A 175 -1.90 -13.92 7.38
N PRO A 176 -2.28 -14.68 8.43
CA PRO A 176 -1.35 -15.09 9.48
C PRO A 176 -0.15 -15.86 8.93
N LEU A 177 -0.37 -16.78 7.97
CA LEU A 177 0.71 -17.54 7.34
C LEU A 177 1.65 -16.61 6.56
N LEU A 178 1.09 -15.70 5.76
CA LEU A 178 1.88 -14.78 4.94
C LEU A 178 2.68 -13.82 5.81
N VAL A 179 2.06 -13.26 6.85
CA VAL A 179 2.75 -12.40 7.81
C VAL A 179 3.87 -13.16 8.50
N LYS A 180 3.63 -14.41 8.94
CA LYS A 180 4.67 -15.26 9.55
C LYS A 180 5.88 -15.46 8.64
N VAL A 181 5.65 -15.81 7.37
CA VAL A 181 6.73 -15.99 6.39
C VAL A 181 7.47 -14.68 6.13
N MET A 182 6.74 -13.58 5.92
CA MET A 182 7.34 -12.29 5.57
C MET A 182 8.05 -11.62 6.75
N ALA A 183 7.59 -11.83 7.99
CA ALA A 183 8.16 -11.23 9.20
C ALA A 183 9.44 -11.93 9.67
N GLY A 184 9.62 -13.22 9.37
CA GLY A 184 10.80 -13.96 9.83
C GLY A 184 10.87 -13.95 11.36
N GLU A 185 12.04 -13.63 11.92
CA GLU A 185 12.26 -13.59 13.38
C GLU A 185 11.41 -12.52 14.10
N GLU A 186 11.00 -11.46 13.41
CA GLU A 186 10.17 -10.39 13.99
C GLU A 186 8.73 -10.84 14.26
N ILE A 187 8.34 -12.06 13.87
CA ILE A 187 7.00 -12.60 14.12
C ILE A 187 6.66 -12.72 15.61
N ASP A 188 7.67 -12.92 16.45
CA ASP A 188 7.51 -13.07 17.90
C ASP A 188 6.91 -11.80 18.55
N ARG A 189 7.00 -10.66 17.86
CA ARG A 189 6.39 -9.39 18.30
C ARG A 189 4.87 -9.36 18.16
N LEU A 190 4.29 -10.26 17.36
CA LEU A 190 2.86 -10.25 17.05
C LEU A 190 2.02 -11.23 17.88
N ASN A 191 2.64 -12.13 18.65
CA ASN A 191 1.94 -13.15 19.45
C ASN A 191 0.83 -13.89 18.66
N LEU A 192 1.01 -14.14 17.36
CA LEU A 192 -0.06 -14.68 16.50
C LEU A 192 -0.59 -16.06 16.93
N GLY A 193 0.20 -16.81 17.71
CA GLY A 193 -0.16 -18.14 18.21
C GLY A 193 -0.84 -18.14 19.57
N SER A 194 -0.96 -17.00 20.26
CA SER A 194 -1.64 -16.95 21.56
C SER A 194 -3.15 -17.04 21.38
N SER A 195 -3.83 -17.82 22.22
CA SER A 195 -5.29 -17.81 22.28
C SER A 195 -5.79 -16.42 22.65
N VAL A 196 -6.78 -15.92 21.92
CA VAL A 196 -7.44 -14.66 22.26
C VAL A 196 -8.50 -14.95 23.30
N ASP A 197 -8.46 -14.24 24.42
CA ASP A 197 -9.53 -14.27 25.41
C ASP A 197 -10.72 -13.45 24.87
N HIS A 198 -11.79 -14.16 24.50
CA HIS A 198 -12.96 -13.56 23.89
C HIS A 198 -13.77 -12.74 24.89
N ASP A 199 -13.72 -13.05 26.19
CA ASP A 199 -14.49 -12.37 27.24
C ASP A 199 -13.98 -10.94 27.47
N ASN A 200 -12.74 -10.65 27.05
CA ASN A 200 -12.09 -9.35 27.17
C ASN A 200 -12.18 -8.49 25.90
N ILE A 201 -12.89 -8.95 24.86
CA ILE A 201 -13.02 -8.20 23.61
C ILE A 201 -13.92 -6.98 23.82
N ARG A 202 -13.43 -5.81 23.40
CA ARG A 202 -14.22 -4.57 23.34
C ARG A 202 -14.24 -4.06 21.91
N ILE A 203 -15.43 -3.77 21.40
CA ILE A 203 -15.62 -3.37 20.02
C ILE A 203 -15.98 -1.89 19.98
N PHE A 204 -15.18 -1.14 19.24
CA PHE A 204 -15.42 0.27 18.95
C PHE A 204 -15.54 0.46 17.44
N TYR A 205 -16.47 1.30 17.00
CA TYR A 205 -16.65 1.59 15.57
C TYR A 205 -16.95 3.06 15.31
N MET A 206 -16.71 3.49 14.06
CA MET A 206 -16.93 4.85 13.57
C MET A 206 -17.67 4.80 12.23
N GLU A 207 -18.59 5.74 12.00
CA GLU A 207 -19.37 5.84 10.74
C GLU A 207 -18.80 6.88 9.77
N GLY A 208 -17.49 7.07 9.83
CA GLY A 208 -16.77 8.13 9.12
C GLY A 208 -16.17 9.15 10.10
N PHE A 209 -15.57 10.19 9.55
CA PHE A 209 -14.96 11.27 10.30
C PHE A 209 -15.88 12.48 10.28
N CYS A 210 -16.22 13.00 11.46
CA CYS A 210 -16.92 14.27 11.57
C CYS A 210 -15.98 15.42 11.20
N ASP A 211 -16.55 16.48 10.60
CA ASP A 211 -15.89 17.77 10.40
C ASP A 211 -14.66 17.77 9.48
N MET A 212 -14.51 16.76 8.62
CA MET A 212 -13.47 16.75 7.60
C MET A 212 -14.02 17.23 6.25
N LEU A 213 -13.75 18.50 5.91
CA LEU A 213 -14.30 19.16 4.71
C LEU A 213 -13.94 18.46 3.38
N VAL A 214 -12.86 17.67 3.38
CA VAL A 214 -12.22 17.11 2.18
C VAL A 214 -12.47 15.61 1.98
N LEU A 215 -13.01 14.89 2.96
CA LEU A 215 -13.34 13.47 2.83
C LEU A 215 -14.85 13.28 2.73
N PRO A 216 -15.35 12.54 1.72
CA PRO A 216 -16.77 12.26 1.60
C PRO A 216 -17.23 11.36 2.74
N GLU A 217 -18.48 11.55 3.17
CA GLU A 217 -19.12 10.62 4.08
C GLU A 217 -19.20 9.21 3.48
N LEU A 218 -19.28 8.21 4.35
CA LEU A 218 -19.60 6.84 3.94
C LEU A 218 -20.94 6.84 3.17
N SER A 219 -20.96 6.15 2.02
CA SER A 219 -22.22 5.90 1.31
C SER A 219 -23.17 5.08 2.18
N ASN A 220 -24.47 5.12 1.87
CA ASN A 220 -25.46 4.31 2.58
C ASN A 220 -25.13 2.81 2.52
N ASP A 221 -24.52 2.33 1.43
CA ASP A 221 -24.10 0.93 1.29
C ASP A 221 -22.94 0.60 2.22
N MET A 222 -21.96 1.50 2.33
CA MET A 222 -20.84 1.35 3.26
C MET A 222 -21.31 1.40 4.71
N LYS A 223 -22.21 2.34 5.06
CA LYS A 223 -22.83 2.42 6.40
C LYS A 223 -23.58 1.12 6.73
N ARG A 224 -24.38 0.58 5.80
CA ARG A 224 -25.07 -0.71 5.98
C ARG A 224 -24.11 -1.89 6.13
N ALA A 225 -23.04 -1.95 5.33
CA ALA A 225 -22.04 -3.00 5.44
C ALA A 225 -21.30 -2.97 6.78
N LEU A 226 -20.90 -1.79 7.23
CA LEU A 226 -20.30 -1.57 8.54
C LEU A 226 -21.23 -2.05 9.66
N LYS A 227 -22.51 -1.63 9.65
CA LYS A 227 -23.48 -2.04 10.67
C LYS A 227 -23.72 -3.54 10.70
N ARG A 228 -23.75 -4.20 9.53
CA ARG A 228 -23.84 -5.66 9.46
C ARG A 228 -22.63 -6.33 10.11
N ALA A 229 -21.42 -5.82 9.90
CA ALA A 229 -20.22 -6.34 10.53
C ALA A 229 -20.25 -6.15 12.05
N VAL A 230 -20.63 -4.95 12.52
CA VAL A 230 -20.78 -4.64 13.94
C VAL A 230 -21.78 -5.60 14.59
N SER A 231 -23.00 -5.71 14.06
CA SER A 231 -24.02 -6.60 14.62
C SER A 231 -23.66 -8.08 14.56
N HIS A 232 -22.80 -8.50 13.63
CA HIS A 232 -22.26 -9.86 13.63
C HIS A 232 -21.30 -10.07 14.80
N LEU A 233 -20.39 -9.13 15.04
CA LEU A 233 -19.41 -9.23 16.11
C LEU A 233 -20.06 -9.11 17.50
N GLU A 234 -21.04 -8.23 17.67
CA GLU A 234 -21.84 -8.12 18.90
C GLU A 234 -22.46 -9.47 19.28
N LYS A 235 -23.12 -10.13 18.32
CA LYS A 235 -23.72 -11.45 18.53
C LYS A 235 -22.71 -12.57 18.76
N LYS A 236 -21.57 -12.51 18.06
CA LYS A 236 -20.55 -13.57 18.13
C LYS A 236 -19.81 -13.57 19.46
N TYR A 237 -19.55 -12.39 20.01
CA TYR A 237 -18.77 -12.22 21.23
C TYR A 237 -19.62 -11.86 22.44
N ASP A 238 -20.94 -11.72 22.28
CA ASP A 238 -21.88 -11.29 23.32
C ASP A 238 -21.46 -9.96 23.98
N VAL A 239 -21.22 -8.96 23.14
CA VAL A 239 -20.75 -7.62 23.55
C VAL A 239 -21.59 -6.52 22.90
N ASP A 240 -21.68 -5.38 23.58
CA ASP A 240 -22.25 -4.16 23.00
C ASP A 240 -21.13 -3.33 22.33
N ALA A 241 -21.25 -3.07 21.02
CA ALA A 241 -20.27 -2.27 20.32
C ALA A 241 -20.49 -0.77 20.58
N VAL A 242 -19.42 -0.07 20.92
CA VAL A 242 -19.49 1.35 21.25
C VAL A 242 -19.16 2.19 20.01
N ARG A 243 -20.13 2.99 19.56
CA ARG A 243 -19.86 4.02 18.55
C ARG A 243 -18.99 5.10 19.19
N ILE A 244 -17.85 5.40 18.58
CA ILE A 244 -16.94 6.46 19.02
C ILE A 244 -16.79 7.53 17.95
N ASN A 245 -16.35 8.71 18.37
CA ASN A 245 -15.83 9.75 17.50
C ASN A 245 -14.42 10.09 17.97
N LEU A 246 -13.50 10.31 17.04
CA LEU A 246 -12.13 10.72 17.34
C LEU A 246 -11.96 12.18 16.92
N PRO A 247 -12.20 13.16 17.81
CA PRO A 247 -12.24 14.58 17.43
C PRO A 247 -10.89 15.07 16.88
N LEU A 248 -9.77 14.52 17.36
CA LEU A 248 -8.43 14.85 16.85
C LEU A 248 -8.20 14.41 15.40
N PHE A 249 -9.10 13.60 14.82
CA PHE A 249 -9.00 13.18 13.43
C PHE A 249 -9.27 14.34 12.44
N SER A 250 -9.88 15.44 12.89
CA SER A 250 -9.97 16.69 12.11
C SER A 250 -8.60 17.19 11.64
N HIS A 251 -7.53 16.90 12.41
CA HIS A 251 -6.15 17.25 12.10
C HIS A 251 -5.40 16.17 11.30
N ALA A 252 -6.06 15.08 10.86
CA ALA A 252 -5.36 13.96 10.25
C ALA A 252 -4.62 14.36 8.95
N ILE A 253 -5.16 15.29 8.15
CA ILE A 253 -4.46 15.80 6.96
C ILE A 253 -3.18 16.55 7.37
N ASP A 254 -3.24 17.41 8.39
CA ASP A 254 -2.07 18.16 8.87
C ASP A 254 -1.00 17.25 9.46
N ILE A 255 -1.44 16.23 10.23
CA ILE A 255 -0.55 15.22 10.80
C ILE A 255 0.14 14.45 9.67
N ILE A 256 -0.63 13.95 8.70
CA ILE A 256 -0.07 13.23 7.55
C ILE A 256 0.89 14.15 6.80
N ALA A 257 0.48 15.35 6.42
CA ALA A 257 1.32 16.31 5.72
C ALA A 257 2.65 16.56 6.47
N SER A 258 2.59 16.76 7.79
CA SER A 258 3.77 16.95 8.64
C SER A 258 4.71 15.74 8.65
N CYS A 259 4.18 14.52 8.58
CA CYS A 259 4.99 13.32 8.44
C CYS A 259 5.73 13.21 7.10
N PHE A 260 5.26 13.91 6.07
CA PHE A 260 5.92 14.02 4.77
C PHE A 260 6.83 15.26 4.65
N SER A 261 6.63 16.29 5.48
CA SER A 261 7.44 17.51 5.50
C SER A 261 8.92 17.25 5.80
N GLY A 262 9.81 18.02 5.18
CA GLY A 262 11.26 17.99 5.42
C GLY A 262 12.07 16.91 4.67
N HIS A 263 11.44 16.12 3.78
CA HIS A 263 12.08 14.94 3.17
C HIS A 263 12.20 14.98 1.62
N GLY A 264 12.13 16.17 1.03
CA GLY A 264 12.05 16.40 -0.41
C GLY A 264 10.59 16.49 -0.88
N ARG A 265 10.37 17.09 -2.05
CA ARG A 265 9.02 17.22 -2.62
C ARG A 265 8.58 15.87 -3.19
N PRO A 266 7.35 15.37 -2.96
CA PRO A 266 6.93 14.11 -3.57
C PRO A 266 7.06 14.07 -5.10
N SER A 267 6.91 15.21 -5.79
CA SER A 267 7.21 15.35 -7.22
C SER A 267 8.69 15.21 -7.60
N GLU A 268 9.64 15.29 -6.66
CA GLU A 268 11.06 14.94 -6.90
C GLU A 268 11.26 13.42 -7.01
N LEU A 269 10.35 12.63 -6.44
CA LEU A 269 10.32 11.18 -6.65
C LEU A 269 9.83 10.83 -8.06
N MET A 270 9.06 11.72 -8.68
CA MET A 270 8.64 11.64 -10.08
C MET A 270 9.74 12.27 -10.97
N LEU A 271 10.79 11.51 -11.25
CA LEU A 271 11.92 12.00 -12.05
C LEU A 271 11.47 12.47 -13.45
N SER A 272 11.85 13.69 -13.84
CA SER A 272 11.66 14.23 -15.20
C SER A 272 12.37 13.36 -16.26
N ILE A 273 11.74 13.19 -17.43
CA ILE A 273 12.27 12.45 -18.59
C ILE A 273 13.68 12.89 -18.97
N GLN A 274 14.01 14.16 -18.75
CA GLN A 274 15.28 14.76 -19.17
C GLN A 274 16.47 14.43 -18.26
N ARG A 275 16.32 13.53 -17.28
CA ARG A 275 17.42 13.07 -16.40
C ARG A 275 18.19 14.19 -15.67
N ASP A 276 17.68 15.42 -15.62
CA ASP A 276 18.35 16.54 -14.96
C ASP A 276 17.44 17.25 -13.95
N LYS A 277 17.71 16.93 -12.67
CA LYS A 277 17.55 17.74 -11.44
C LYS A 277 16.28 18.60 -11.32
N GLY A 278 15.17 17.99 -10.92
CA GLY A 278 14.08 18.74 -10.29
C GLY A 278 12.72 18.04 -10.27
N PRO A 279 11.76 18.59 -9.51
CA PRO A 279 10.37 18.13 -9.50
C PRO A 279 9.70 18.30 -10.86
N VAL A 280 8.64 17.51 -11.11
CA VAL A 280 7.77 17.65 -12.29
C VAL A 280 7.23 19.08 -12.41
N ASP A 281 7.48 19.74 -13.55
CA ASP A 281 6.88 21.06 -13.84
C ASP A 281 5.48 20.89 -14.43
N TRP A 282 4.47 20.93 -13.56
CA TRP A 282 3.07 20.82 -13.94
C TRP A 282 2.63 21.83 -15.00
N ARG A 283 3.26 23.02 -15.09
CA ARG A 283 2.87 24.04 -16.09
C ARG A 283 3.19 23.60 -17.50
N THR A 284 4.29 22.87 -17.67
CA THR A 284 4.70 22.32 -18.97
C THR A 284 4.04 20.99 -19.25
N GLU A 285 3.76 20.19 -18.22
CA GLU A 285 3.15 18.87 -18.39
C GLU A 285 1.63 18.91 -18.55
N LEU A 286 0.92 19.87 -17.96
CA LEU A 286 -0.54 19.95 -18.07
C LEU A 286 -1.03 20.12 -19.53
N PRO A 287 -0.45 21.00 -20.37
CA PRO A 287 -0.81 21.06 -21.79
C PRO A 287 -0.50 19.74 -22.52
N LYS A 288 0.63 19.09 -22.22
CA LYS A 288 0.98 17.80 -22.82
C LYS A 288 -0.02 16.71 -22.42
N LEU A 289 -0.46 16.71 -21.16
CA LEU A 289 -1.45 15.78 -20.63
C LEU A 289 -2.79 15.94 -21.38
N LEU A 290 -3.27 17.17 -21.56
CA LEU A 290 -4.51 17.46 -22.31
C LEU A 290 -4.42 17.07 -23.78
N MET A 291 -3.22 17.07 -24.37
CA MET A 291 -2.97 16.61 -25.75
C MET A 291 -2.62 15.12 -25.85
N GLY A 292 -2.64 14.36 -24.74
CA GLY A 292 -2.28 12.93 -24.73
C GLY A 292 -0.78 12.65 -25.01
N ARG A 293 0.09 13.64 -24.79
CA ARG A 293 1.54 13.57 -25.04
C ARG A 293 2.40 13.54 -23.78
N SER A 294 1.80 13.68 -22.60
CA SER A 294 2.54 13.56 -21.33
C SER A 294 2.87 12.11 -21.05
N VAL A 295 4.05 11.87 -20.50
CA VAL A 295 4.43 10.57 -19.92
C VAL A 295 4.01 10.45 -18.46
N HIS A 296 3.48 11.53 -17.87
CA HIS A 296 3.01 11.55 -16.51
C HIS A 296 1.51 11.29 -16.51
N SER A 297 1.05 10.56 -15.51
CA SER A 297 -0.36 10.34 -15.22
C SER A 297 -1.03 11.65 -14.76
N PRO A 298 -2.36 11.77 -14.87
CA PRO A 298 -3.08 12.89 -14.27
C PRO A 298 -2.76 13.06 -12.77
N GLY A 299 -2.69 11.95 -12.03
CA GLY A 299 -2.31 11.95 -10.61
C GLY A 299 -0.92 12.55 -10.38
N GLY A 300 0.07 12.18 -11.20
CA GLY A 300 1.42 12.74 -11.13
C GLY A 300 1.46 14.26 -11.34
N VAL A 301 0.78 14.74 -12.40
CA VAL A 301 0.72 16.19 -12.71
C VAL A 301 -0.01 16.98 -11.62
N PHE A 302 -1.11 16.44 -11.08
CA PHE A 302 -1.86 17.10 -10.01
C PHE A 302 -1.10 17.14 -8.68
N THR A 303 -0.38 16.07 -8.31
CA THR A 303 0.49 16.05 -7.13
C THR A 303 1.53 17.18 -7.20
N ALA A 304 2.23 17.33 -8.34
CA ALA A 304 3.17 18.44 -8.55
C ALA A 304 2.51 19.83 -8.47
N MET A 305 1.25 19.95 -8.90
CA MET A 305 0.50 21.21 -8.80
C MET A 305 0.17 21.59 -7.34
N PHE A 306 -0.27 20.62 -6.52
CA PHE A 306 -0.64 20.85 -5.12
C PHE A 306 0.58 21.21 -4.26
N GLU A 307 1.71 20.54 -4.45
CA GLU A 307 2.96 20.82 -3.72
C GLU A 307 3.44 22.27 -3.89
N LYS A 308 3.34 22.80 -5.12
CA LYS A 308 3.79 24.17 -5.41
C LYS A 308 2.87 25.22 -4.80
N ARG A 309 1.58 24.91 -4.60
CA ARG A 309 0.65 25.79 -3.86
C ARG A 309 0.93 25.79 -2.36
N SER A 310 1.26 24.63 -1.78
CA SER A 310 1.62 24.53 -0.36
C SER A 310 2.88 25.33 -0.01
N SER A 311 3.93 25.23 -0.84
CA SER A 311 5.19 25.97 -0.64
C SER A 311 5.09 27.48 -0.90
N ALA A 312 4.10 27.93 -1.68
CA ALA A 312 3.82 29.36 -1.80
C ALA A 312 3.22 29.95 -0.51
N GLY A 313 2.45 29.15 0.25
CA GLY A 313 1.87 29.57 1.53
C GLY A 313 2.87 29.62 2.70
N GLU A 314 3.91 28.76 2.69
CA GLU A 314 4.98 28.79 3.70
C GLU A 314 5.88 30.04 3.59
N ASN A 315 6.03 30.60 2.39
CA ASN A 315 6.79 31.84 2.19
C ASN A 315 6.03 33.10 2.65
N ASP A 316 4.71 33.07 2.73
CA ASP A 316 3.93 34.19 3.29
C ASP A 316 3.87 34.15 4.83
N ALA A 317 3.93 32.95 5.44
CA ALA A 317 3.91 32.78 6.89
C ALA A 317 5.25 33.12 7.59
N SER A 318 6.37 33.14 6.86
CA SER A 318 7.69 33.54 7.41
C SER A 318 7.90 35.05 7.49
N SER A 319 6.91 35.86 7.10
CA SER A 319 6.99 37.33 7.14
C SER A 319 6.40 37.98 8.40
N VAL A 320 5.90 37.20 9.36
CA VAL A 320 5.28 37.74 10.60
C VAL A 320 5.88 37.09 11.85
N SER A 321 6.99 37.65 12.36
CA SER A 321 7.27 37.85 13.79
C SER A 321 8.73 38.26 14.05
N GLU A 322 9.06 39.53 13.77
CA GLU A 322 9.98 40.25 14.66
C GLU A 322 9.12 41.12 15.57
N LEU A 323 8.87 40.64 16.80
CA LEU A 323 8.46 41.51 17.89
C LEU A 323 9.71 41.87 18.70
N PRO A 324 9.98 43.17 18.94
CA PRO A 324 11.19 43.61 19.61
C PRO A 324 11.19 43.22 21.10
N ALA A 325 12.40 43.03 21.61
CA ALA A 325 12.76 42.50 22.93
C ALA A 325 12.11 43.19 24.14
#